data_AF-A0A2V5MSE4-F1
#
_entry.id   AF-A0A2V5MSE4-F1
#
_cell.length_a   1.000
_cell.length_b   1.000
_cell.length_c   1.000
_cell.angle_alpha   90.00
_cell.angle_beta   90.00
_cell.angle_gamma   90.00
#
_symmetry.space_group_name_H-M   'P 1'
#
loop_
_entity.id
_entity.type
_entity.pdbx_description
1 polymer ?
#
loop_
_entity_poly.entity_id
_entity_poly.type
_entity_poly.pdbx_seq_one_letter_code
_entity_poly.pdbx_strand_id
1 'polypeptide(L)'
;LLVVVERYPELKATTNFRDLQAQLEGTENRITVERQKFNDAVQRYNTTIKTFPHLLLAGPAGFHPKPYFTAKEGADVPPKVEFNFGAPKPTPAKP
;
A
#
# COMPACT_ATOMS: atom_id res chain seq x y z
N LEU A 1 15.04 43.44 11.84
CA LEU A 1 14.35 42.34 11.12
C LEU A 1 14.74 41.03 11.77
N LEU A 2 14.06 40.66 12.85
CA LEU A 2 14.31 39.42 13.58
C LEU A 2 13.59 38.30 12.84
N VAL A 3 14.36 37.26 12.52
CA VAL A 3 14.00 36.18 11.62
C VAL A 3 12.84 35.36 12.20
N VAL A 4 11.76 35.29 11.41
CA VAL A 4 10.55 34.48 11.60
C VAL A 4 10.92 33.00 11.35
N VAL A 5 11.67 32.39 12.27
CA VAL A 5 12.10 30.97 12.18
C VAL A 5 11.61 30.11 13.35
N GLU A 6 11.22 30.70 14.48
CA GLU A 6 10.90 29.92 15.69
C GLU A 6 9.59 29.11 15.59
N ARG A 7 8.71 29.37 14.60
CA ARG A 7 7.47 28.59 14.37
C ARG A 7 7.50 27.60 13.19
N TYR A 8 8.61 27.47 12.46
CA TYR A 8 8.63 26.69 11.21
C TYR A 8 8.93 25.19 11.32
N PRO A 9 9.46 24.62 12.41
CA PRO A 9 9.60 23.16 12.52
C PRO A 9 8.23 22.46 12.55
N GLU A 10 7.31 22.96 13.38
CA GLU A 10 5.93 22.44 13.54
C GLU A 10 5.12 22.52 12.24
N LEU A 11 5.17 23.67 11.56
CA LEU A 11 4.46 23.89 10.30
C LEU A 11 5.01 23.02 9.16
N LYS A 12 6.34 22.87 9.05
CA LYS A 12 6.95 21.99 8.04
C LYS A 12 6.71 20.50 8.34
N ALA A 13 6.76 20.10 9.61
CA ALA A 13 6.44 18.74 10.03
C ALA A 13 4.98 18.39 9.68
N THR A 14 4.04 19.31 9.90
CA THR A 14 2.62 19.12 9.59
C THR A 14 2.37 18.93 8.09
N THR A 15 3.01 19.72 7.23
CA THR A 15 2.87 19.59 5.76
C THR A 15 3.51 18.29 5.26
N ASN A 16 4.75 17.99 5.66
CA ASN A 16 5.43 16.76 5.24
C ASN A 16 4.68 15.49 5.68
N PHE A 17 4.09 15.52 6.88
CA PHE A 17 3.26 14.42 7.37
C PHE A 17 1.99 14.23 6.54
N ARG A 18 1.30 15.32 6.20
CA ARG A 18 0.11 15.28 5.33
C ARG A 18 0.43 14.76 3.93
N ASP A 19 1.55 15.19 3.35
CA ASP A 19 1.99 14.72 2.04
C ASP A 19 2.30 13.21 2.06
N LEU A 20 2.95 12.72 3.12
CA LEU A 20 3.21 11.29 3.29
C LEU A 20 1.92 10.48 3.48
N GLN A 21 0.96 10.99 4.25
CA GLN A 21 -0.35 10.35 4.39
C GLN A 21 -1.06 10.22 3.03
N ALA A 22 -1.06 11.30 2.22
CA ALA A 22 -1.64 11.27 0.88
C ALA A 22 -0.92 10.30 -0.06
N GLN A 23 0.40 10.20 0.02
CA GLN A 23 1.19 9.24 -0.75
C GLN A 23 0.92 7.78 -0.34
N LEU A 24 0.77 7.52 0.96
CA LEU A 24 0.44 6.20 1.48
C LEU A 24 -0.95 5.77 1.02
N GLU A 25 -1.95 6.65 1.13
CA GLU A 25 -3.30 6.41 0.62
C GLU A 25 -3.28 6.15 -0.90
N GLY A 26 -2.54 6.96 -1.67
CA GLY A 26 -2.39 6.77 -3.10
C GLY A 26 -1.72 5.43 -3.46
N THR A 27 -0.76 5.00 -2.64
CA THR A 27 -0.08 3.71 -2.82
C THR A 27 -1.02 2.55 -2.48
N GLU A 28 -1.79 2.64 -1.40
CA GLU A 28 -2.75 1.60 -0.99
C GLU A 28 -3.87 1.42 -2.03
N ASN A 29 -4.40 2.54 -2.54
CA ASN A 29 -5.36 2.52 -3.64
C ASN A 29 -4.78 1.83 -4.88
N ARG A 30 -3.52 2.12 -5.23
CA ARG A 30 -2.85 1.46 -6.35
C ARG A 30 -2.65 -0.04 -6.11
N ILE A 31 -2.19 -0.44 -4.92
CA ILE A 31 -2.04 -1.86 -4.56
C ILE A 31 -3.37 -2.59 -4.69
N THR A 32 -4.46 -2.00 -4.20
CA THR A 32 -5.81 -2.57 -4.29
C THR A 32 -6.26 -2.73 -5.74
N VAL A 33 -6.07 -1.71 -6.58
CA VAL A 33 -6.42 -1.76 -8.01
C VAL A 33 -5.60 -2.83 -8.75
N GLU A 34 -4.29 -2.90 -8.53
CA GLU A 34 -3.45 -3.89 -9.19
C GLU A 34 -3.75 -5.33 -8.73
N ARG A 35 -4.09 -5.51 -7.45
CA ARG A 35 -4.59 -6.79 -6.93
C ARG A 35 -5.86 -7.22 -7.66
N GLN A 36 -6.82 -6.31 -7.82
CA GLN A 36 -8.07 -6.61 -8.53
C GLN A 36 -7.80 -6.98 -9.99
N LYS A 37 -6.99 -6.19 -10.70
CA LYS A 37 -6.62 -6.46 -12.10
C LYS A 37 -5.95 -7.82 -12.28
N PHE A 38 -5.05 -8.20 -11.36
CA PHE A 38 -4.42 -9.52 -11.38
C PHE A 38 -5.46 -10.62 -11.22
N ASN A 39 -6.35 -10.50 -10.23
CA ASN A 39 -7.40 -11.48 -9.98
C ASN A 39 -8.39 -11.59 -11.14
N ASP A 40 -8.76 -10.49 -11.78
CA ASP A 40 -9.62 -10.48 -12.98
C ASP A 40 -8.94 -11.17 -14.17
N ALA A 41 -7.62 -11.00 -14.33
CA ALA A 41 -6.86 -11.69 -15.36
C ALA A 41 -6.80 -13.21 -15.09
N VAL A 42 -6.54 -13.60 -13.85
CA VAL A 42 -6.56 -15.01 -13.42
C VAL A 42 -7.95 -15.61 -13.59
N GLN A 43 -9.02 -14.89 -13.24
CA GLN A 43 -10.40 -15.35 -13.39
C GLN A 43 -10.75 -15.60 -14.85
N ARG A 44 -10.41 -14.65 -15.73
CA ARG A 44 -10.62 -14.81 -17.18
C ARG A 44 -9.87 -16.01 -17.71
N TYR A 45 -8.58 -16.13 -17.40
CA TYR A 45 -7.76 -17.27 -17.81
C TYR A 45 -8.36 -18.60 -17.32
N ASN A 46 -8.68 -18.71 -16.03
CA ASN A 46 -9.24 -19.91 -15.42
C ASN A 46 -10.60 -20.28 -16.02
N THR A 47 -11.42 -19.28 -16.35
CA THR A 47 -12.70 -19.48 -17.05
C THR A 47 -12.47 -19.99 -18.45
N THR A 48 -11.57 -19.37 -19.22
CA THR A 48 -11.25 -19.76 -20.59
C THR A 48 -10.81 -21.21 -20.68
N ILE A 49 -9.83 -21.64 -19.86
CA ILE A 49 -9.34 -23.04 -19.90
C ILE A 49 -10.39 -24.06 -19.44
N LYS A 50 -11.45 -23.62 -18.76
CA LYS A 50 -12.56 -24.48 -18.31
C LYS A 50 -13.78 -24.43 -19.24
N THR A 51 -13.75 -23.61 -20.29
CA THR A 51 -14.87 -23.42 -21.21
C THR A 51 -14.68 -24.26 -22.47
N PHE A 52 -15.76 -24.85 -23.01
CA PHE A 52 -15.70 -25.56 -24.29
C PHE A 52 -15.41 -24.57 -25.44
N PRO A 53 -14.56 -24.90 -26.43
CA PRO A 53 -13.85 -26.17 -26.61
C PRO A 53 -12.49 -26.24 -25.89
N HIS A 54 -12.01 -25.14 -25.33
CA HIS A 54 -10.68 -25.03 -24.70
C HIS A 54 -10.43 -26.07 -23.61
N LEU A 55 -11.45 -26.45 -22.84
CA LEU A 55 -11.35 -27.52 -21.83
C LEU A 55 -10.73 -28.82 -22.36
N LEU A 56 -11.01 -29.19 -23.62
CA LEU A 56 -10.51 -30.43 -24.23
C LEU A 56 -9.02 -30.37 -24.57
N LEU A 57 -8.52 -29.18 -24.89
CA LEU A 57 -7.15 -28.95 -25.31
C LEU A 57 -6.26 -28.46 -24.15
N ALA A 58 -6.86 -27.90 -23.09
CA ALA A 58 -6.15 -27.26 -21.98
C ALA A 58 -5.18 -28.23 -21.27
N GLY A 59 -5.64 -29.43 -20.92
CA GLY A 59 -4.82 -30.43 -20.22
C GLY A 59 -3.60 -30.88 -21.04
N PRO A 60 -3.79 -31.44 -22.25
CA PRO A 60 -2.68 -31.88 -23.10
C PRO A 60 -1.71 -30.76 -23.49
N ALA A 61 -2.19 -29.51 -23.63
CA ALA A 61 -1.35 -28.36 -23.93
C ALA A 61 -0.67 -27.74 -22.68
N GLY A 62 -0.85 -28.32 -21.48
CA GLY A 62 -0.20 -27.88 -20.25
C GLY A 62 -0.80 -26.62 -19.61
N PHE A 63 -2.03 -26.24 -19.96
CA PHE A 63 -2.73 -25.13 -19.34
C PHE A 63 -3.46 -25.58 -18.06
N HIS A 64 -3.01 -25.05 -16.92
CA HIS A 64 -3.57 -25.36 -15.61
C HIS A 64 -4.09 -24.09 -14.91
N PRO A 65 -5.13 -24.19 -14.07
CA PRO A 65 -5.64 -23.05 -13.33
C PRO A 65 -4.56 -22.32 -12.53
N LYS A 66 -4.61 -21.00 -12.55
CA LYS A 66 -3.71 -20.13 -11.79
C LYS A 66 -4.37 -19.72 -10.48
N PRO A 67 -3.60 -19.61 -9.38
CA PRO A 67 -4.13 -19.13 -8.10
C PRO A 67 -4.41 -17.63 -8.15
N TYR A 68 -5.42 -17.20 -7.39
CA TYR A 68 -5.67 -15.78 -7.15
C TYR A 68 -4.64 -15.19 -6.20
N PHE A 69 -4.39 -13.88 -6.32
CA PHE A 69 -3.65 -13.13 -5.33
C PHE A 69 -4.55 -12.85 -4.14
N THR A 70 -4.08 -13.25 -2.96
CA THR A 70 -4.73 -12.97 -1.68
C THR A 70 -3.82 -12.07 -0.86
N ALA A 71 -4.42 -11.11 -0.15
CA ALA A 71 -3.69 -10.32 0.81
C ALA A 71 -3.19 -11.23 1.94
N LYS A 72 -1.96 -11.01 2.41
CA LYS A 72 -1.51 -11.68 3.63
C LYS A 72 -2.33 -11.16 4.81
N GLU A 73 -2.56 -12.03 5.79
CA GLU A 73 -3.25 -11.66 7.02
C GLU A 73 -2.55 -10.46 7.69
N GLY A 74 -3.31 -9.41 8.02
CA GLY A 74 -2.78 -8.17 8.58
C GLY A 74 -2.27 -7.14 7.57
N ALA A 75 -2.38 -7.39 6.26
CA ALA A 75 -2.06 -6.40 5.23
C ALA A 75 -3.00 -5.19 5.23
N ASP A 76 -4.13 -5.27 5.93
CA ASP A 76 -5.09 -4.18 6.11
C ASP A 76 -4.61 -3.15 7.16
N VAL A 77 -3.56 -3.48 7.90
CA VAL A 77 -2.96 -2.59 8.91
C VAL A 77 -1.83 -1.80 8.26
N PRO A 78 -1.97 -0.47 8.08
CA PRO A 78 -0.90 0.34 7.54
C PRO A 78 0.32 0.31 8.46
N PRO A 79 1.54 0.34 7.92
CA PRO A 79 2.76 0.34 8.73
C PRO A 79 2.82 1.59 9.62
N LYS A 80 3.26 1.41 10.88
CA LYS A 80 3.50 2.53 11.79
C LYS A 80 4.68 3.36 11.28
N VAL A 81 4.41 4.59 10.86
CA VAL A 81 5.45 5.55 10.47
C VAL A 81 5.85 6.35 11.70
N GLU A 82 7.03 6.05 12.25
CA GLU A 82 7.61 6.80 13.37
C GLU A 82 8.40 8.00 12.85
N PHE A 83 7.96 9.20 13.23
CA PHE A 83 8.65 10.43 12.89
C PHE A 83 9.55 10.89 14.05
N ASN A 84 10.86 10.64 13.95
CA ASN A 84 11.85 11.20 14.86
C ASN A 84 12.16 12.66 14.47
N PHE A 85 11.27 13.58 14.85
CA PHE A 85 11.58 15.01 14.83
C PHE A 85 12.52 15.28 16.01
N GLY A 86 13.82 15.52 15.74
CA GLY A 86 14.87 15.64 16.76
C GLY A 86 14.75 16.80 17.75
N ALA A 87 13.72 16.80 18.59
CA ALA A 87 13.57 17.72 19.71
C ALA A 87 14.28 17.16 20.96
N PRO A 88 15.08 17.96 21.68
CA PRO A 88 15.66 17.53 22.94
C PRO A 88 14.56 17.25 23.97
N LYS A 89 14.69 16.13 24.71
CA LYS A 89 13.79 15.76 25.81
C LYS A 89 13.59 16.96 26.76
N PRO A 90 12.36 17.35 27.09
CA PRO A 90 12.14 18.34 28.14
C PRO A 90 12.62 17.75 29.47
N THR A 91 13.70 18.31 30.01
CA THR A 91 14.18 17.99 31.36
C THR A 91 13.07 18.37 32.35
N PRO A 92 12.59 17.47 33.20
CA PRO A 92 11.62 17.82 34.22
C PRO A 92 12.27 18.83 35.17
N ALA A 93 11.69 20.03 35.26
CA ALA A 93 12.08 21.03 36.25
C ALA A 93 11.87 20.42 37.65
N LYS A 94 12.97 20.28 38.38
CA LYS A 94 12.98 19.81 39.77
C LYS A 94 12.30 20.90 40.63
N PRO A 95 11.47 20.53 41.61
CA PRO A 95 10.72 21.46 42.45
C PRO A 95 11.62 22.40 43.26
#